data_AF-A0A6V7VSS3-F1
#
_entry.id   AF-A0A6V7VSS3-F1
#
_cell.length_a   1.000
_cell.length_b   1.000
_cell.length_c   1.000
_cell.angle_alpha   90.00
_cell.angle_beta   90.00
_cell.angle_gamma   90.00
#
_symmetry.space_group_name_H-M   'P 1'
#
loop_
_entity.id
_entity.type
_entity.pdbx_description
1 polymer ?
#
loop_
_entity_poly.entity_id
_entity_poly.type
_entity_poly.pdbx_seq_one_letter_code
_entity_poly.pdbx_strand_id
1 'polypeptide(L)'
;MKRVPINNSNPLLSFSQKIRSLITLVILPFIGERLTKIYEHLKINFSNSKNIFGWRLLLLRLFPFLRTFNYFAIILFQIGYTFSFIKFPSWLFLISGTRLEMLNCDDFAKIELNKGRKNKFNSFLSRCLQLLFWLPSTIGRILSLALFLIQFLEICYKDEFGIFLNKLINGNNKLINFEEFPLNKLPVNQQSLCRAGKCPICGQIRNEEAVLSISGYIFCYSCIYKFIKLNGRCPVTSLPASINEIIKIYR
;
A
#
# COMPACT_ATOMS: atom_id res chain seq x y z
N MET A 1 -8.36 -25.66 11.30
CA MET A 1 -6.99 -25.96 10.83
C MET A 1 -6.48 -27.19 11.57
N LYS A 2 -6.01 -28.23 10.86
CA LYS A 2 -5.49 -29.47 11.49
C LYS A 2 -3.95 -29.47 11.44
N ARG A 3 -3.29 -29.88 12.53
CA ARG A 3 -1.83 -30.09 12.57
C ARG A 3 -1.51 -31.49 12.07
N VAL A 4 -0.74 -31.59 10.99
CA VAL A 4 -0.34 -32.86 10.37
C VAL A 4 1.18 -33.05 10.56
N PRO A 5 1.66 -34.24 10.94
CA PRO A 5 3.10 -34.49 11.09
C PRO A 5 3.82 -34.48 9.74
N ILE A 6 5.05 -33.96 9.71
CA ILE A 6 5.84 -33.82 8.47
C ILE A 6 6.33 -35.18 7.92
N ASN A 7 6.53 -36.19 8.76
CA ASN A 7 7.32 -37.38 8.41
C ASN A 7 6.62 -38.74 8.40
N ASN A 8 5.34 -38.87 8.78
CA ASN A 8 4.74 -40.21 8.94
C ASN A 8 3.45 -40.40 8.14
N SER A 9 3.35 -41.59 7.54
CA SER A 9 2.22 -42.18 6.81
C SER A 9 0.94 -42.37 7.62
N ASN A 10 0.92 -41.95 8.89
CA ASN A 10 -0.21 -42.18 9.78
C ASN A 10 -0.86 -40.82 10.12
N PRO A 11 -2.20 -40.70 10.02
CA PRO A 11 -2.93 -39.46 10.31
C PRO A 11 -2.93 -39.09 11.81
N LEU A 12 -2.36 -39.96 12.65
CA LEU A 12 -2.29 -39.83 14.10
C LEU A 12 -0.88 -39.35 14.51
N LEU A 13 -0.84 -38.22 15.19
CA LEU A 13 0.40 -37.65 15.75
C LEU A 13 1.02 -38.61 16.78
N SER A 14 2.32 -38.88 16.64
CA SER A 14 3.09 -39.60 17.66
C SER A 14 3.03 -38.86 19.00
N PHE A 15 3.03 -39.58 20.13
CA PHE A 15 2.98 -39.00 21.48
C PHE A 15 4.09 -37.95 21.70
N SER A 16 5.31 -38.22 21.21
CA SER A 16 6.42 -37.27 21.28
C SER A 16 6.18 -36.00 20.45
N GLN A 17 5.48 -36.10 19.30
CA GLN A 17 5.12 -34.95 18.48
C GLN A 17 3.96 -34.16 19.08
N LYS A 18 2.99 -34.84 19.71
CA LYS A 18 1.92 -34.20 20.49
C LYS A 18 2.53 -33.38 21.63
N ILE A 19 3.43 -33.96 22.41
CA ILE A 19 4.12 -33.26 23.50
C ILE A 19 4.91 -32.07 22.97
N ARG A 20 5.75 -32.24 21.93
CA ARG A 20 6.49 -31.11 21.34
C ARG A 20 5.57 -29.99 20.87
N SER A 21 4.48 -30.34 20.20
CA SER A 21 3.50 -29.35 19.72
C SER A 21 2.78 -28.63 20.86
N LEU A 22 2.54 -29.31 21.98
CA LEU A 22 1.88 -28.77 23.17
C LEU A 22 2.85 -27.88 23.97
N ILE A 23 4.12 -28.29 24.07
CA ILE A 23 5.21 -27.48 24.63
C ILE A 23 5.37 -26.18 23.82
N THR A 24 5.39 -26.26 22.48
CA THR A 24 5.51 -25.06 21.64
C THR A 24 4.30 -24.14 21.75
N LEU A 25 3.09 -24.68 21.94
CA LEU A 25 1.85 -23.88 22.02
C LEU A 25 1.65 -23.25 23.39
N VAL A 26 1.99 -23.96 24.47
CA VAL A 26 1.69 -23.54 25.85
C VAL A 26 2.92 -23.04 26.57
N ILE A 27 4.01 -23.81 26.55
CA ILE A 27 5.19 -23.55 27.37
C ILE A 27 6.02 -22.41 26.79
N LEU A 28 6.18 -22.35 25.47
CA LEU A 28 6.97 -21.30 24.82
C LEU A 28 6.40 -19.87 25.02
N PRO A 29 5.09 -19.59 24.82
CA PRO A 29 4.55 -18.28 25.15
C PRO A 29 4.59 -17.99 26.66
N PHE A 30 4.34 -19.00 27.51
CA PHE A 30 4.41 -18.83 28.96
C PHE A 30 5.82 -18.47 29.45
N ILE A 31 6.86 -19.14 28.94
CA ILE A 31 8.26 -18.82 29.25
C ILE A 31 8.59 -17.41 28.74
N GLY A 32 8.14 -17.05 27.53
CA GLY A 32 8.31 -15.71 26.98
C GLY A 32 7.75 -14.63 27.91
N GLU A 33 6.51 -14.79 28.36
CA GLU A 33 5.85 -13.86 29.29
C GLU A 33 6.48 -13.82 30.69
N ARG A 34 6.98 -14.96 31.18
CA ARG A 34 7.70 -15.00 32.45
C ARG A 34 9.03 -14.26 32.35
N LEU A 35 9.77 -14.44 31.25
CA LEU A 35 11.04 -13.76 31.03
C LEU A 35 10.86 -12.25 30.85
N THR A 36 9.80 -11.78 30.18
CA THR A 36 9.51 -10.34 30.08
C THR A 36 9.24 -9.72 31.44
N LYS A 37 8.40 -10.37 32.28
CA LYS A 37 8.11 -9.89 33.64
C LYS A 37 9.38 -9.80 34.51
N ILE A 38 10.24 -10.82 34.43
CA ILE A 38 11.53 -10.84 35.15
C ILE A 38 12.45 -9.71 34.63
N TYR A 39 12.52 -9.51 33.32
CA TYR A 39 13.31 -8.44 32.72
C TYR A 39 12.83 -7.05 33.15
N GLU A 40 11.52 -6.80 33.14
CA GLU A 40 10.93 -5.51 33.53
C GLU A 40 11.24 -5.18 35.00
N HIS A 41 11.07 -6.17 35.89
CA HIS A 41 11.41 -6.00 37.30
C HIS A 41 12.90 -5.71 37.51
N LEU A 42 13.78 -6.38 36.76
CA LEU A 42 15.22 -6.13 36.81
C LEU A 42 15.59 -4.76 36.23
N LYS A 43 14.92 -4.31 35.17
CA LYS A 43 15.14 -3.00 34.55
C LYS A 43 14.76 -1.86 35.49
N ILE A 44 13.64 -1.99 36.20
CA ILE A 44 13.20 -1.02 37.21
C ILE A 44 14.20 -0.95 38.37
N ASN A 45 14.63 -2.11 38.90
CA ASN A 45 15.60 -2.16 39.99
C ASN A 45 16.98 -1.60 39.60
N PHE A 46 17.41 -1.79 38.35
CA PHE A 46 18.64 -1.20 37.81
C PHE A 46 18.55 0.32 37.71
N SER A 47 17.39 0.85 37.30
CA SER A 47 17.15 2.30 37.22
C SER A 47 17.17 2.95 38.61
N ASN A 48 16.69 2.25 39.64
CA ASN A 48 16.62 2.77 41.01
C ASN A 48 17.89 2.54 41.82
N SER A 49 18.70 1.52 41.50
CA SER A 49 19.93 1.19 42.23
C SER A 49 20.99 0.63 41.27
N LYS A 50 22.18 1.24 41.24
CA LYS A 50 23.30 0.84 40.36
C LYS A 50 24.03 -0.45 40.80
N ASN A 51 23.52 -1.16 41.80
CA ASN A 51 24.19 -2.32 42.40
C ASN A 51 23.66 -3.65 41.86
N ILE A 52 23.93 -3.94 40.58
CA ILE A 52 23.57 -5.23 39.97
C ILE A 52 24.80 -5.80 39.27
N PHE A 53 25.40 -6.84 39.86
CA PHE A 53 26.51 -7.60 39.29
C PHE A 53 26.09 -9.05 38.94
N GLY A 54 26.77 -9.65 37.97
CA GLY A 54 26.60 -11.05 37.56
C GLY A 54 25.56 -11.30 36.46
N TRP A 55 24.91 -12.48 36.50
CA TRP A 55 23.96 -12.98 35.48
C TRP A 55 22.78 -12.04 35.19
N ARG A 56 22.40 -11.18 36.15
CA ARG A 56 21.32 -10.20 35.99
C ARG A 56 21.68 -9.09 34.98
N LEU A 57 22.93 -8.64 34.96
CA LEU A 57 23.41 -7.65 33.99
C LEU A 57 23.48 -8.24 32.59
N LEU A 58 23.95 -9.49 32.49
CA LEU A 58 23.98 -10.23 31.23
C LEU A 58 22.56 -10.43 30.69
N LEU A 59 21.60 -10.79 31.54
CA LEU A 59 20.19 -10.91 31.14
C LEU A 59 19.62 -9.58 30.63
N LEU A 60 19.89 -8.45 31.30
CA LEU A 60 19.45 -7.13 30.85
C LEU A 60 20.00 -6.75 29.46
N ARG A 61 21.23 -7.18 29.13
CA ARG A 61 21.87 -6.93 27.84
C ARG A 61 21.47 -7.93 26.76
N LEU A 62 21.34 -9.20 27.11
CA LEU A 62 21.09 -10.31 26.18
C LEU A 62 19.61 -10.45 25.82
N PHE A 63 18.70 -10.17 26.77
CA PHE A 63 17.26 -10.27 26.55
C PHE A 63 16.73 -9.44 25.37
N PRO A 64 17.05 -8.14 25.22
CA PRO A 64 16.61 -7.38 24.06
C PRO A 64 17.16 -7.95 22.75
N PHE A 65 18.41 -8.43 22.75
CA PHE A 65 19.01 -9.06 21.57
C PHE A 65 18.29 -10.35 21.18
N LEU A 66 18.04 -11.26 22.14
CA LEU A 66 17.29 -12.49 21.91
C LEU A 66 15.87 -12.24 21.39
N ARG A 67 15.20 -11.22 21.93
CA ARG A 67 13.85 -10.82 21.50
C ARG A 67 13.84 -10.28 20.07
N THR A 68 14.77 -9.38 19.74
CA THR A 68 14.92 -8.86 18.38
C THR A 68 15.27 -9.97 17.40
N PHE A 69 16.17 -10.88 17.77
CA PHE A 69 16.54 -12.03 16.95
C PHE A 69 15.34 -12.94 16.67
N ASN A 70 14.50 -13.21 17.67
CA ASN A 70 13.30 -14.03 17.49
C ASN A 70 12.31 -13.39 16.48
N TYR A 71 12.03 -12.09 16.61
CA TYR A 71 11.17 -11.39 15.64
C TYR A 71 11.79 -11.35 14.24
N PHE A 72 13.10 -11.10 14.16
CA PHE A 72 13.84 -11.14 12.89
C PHE A 72 13.76 -12.50 12.22
N ALA A 73 13.94 -13.59 12.99
CA ALA A 73 13.77 -14.94 12.50
C ALA A 73 12.33 -15.18 12.00
N ILE A 74 11.30 -14.76 12.73
CA ILE A 74 9.90 -14.90 12.27
C ILE A 74 9.71 -14.20 10.91
N ILE A 75 10.16 -12.96 10.76
CA ILE A 75 10.02 -12.21 9.52
C ILE A 75 10.76 -12.90 8.36
N LEU A 76 11.99 -13.36 8.61
CA LEU A 76 12.79 -14.05 7.60
C LEU A 76 12.14 -15.37 7.15
N PHE A 77 11.54 -16.11 8.08
CA PHE A 77 10.77 -17.32 7.77
C PHE A 77 9.47 -17.01 7.00
N GLN A 78 8.77 -15.93 7.33
CA GLN A 78 7.56 -15.51 6.61
C GLN A 78 7.88 -15.07 5.18
N ILE A 79 8.96 -14.30 4.98
CA ILE A 79 9.46 -13.92 3.66
C ILE A 79 9.80 -15.18 2.85
N GLY A 80 10.55 -16.10 3.45
CA GLY A 80 10.88 -17.38 2.82
C GLY A 80 9.65 -18.23 2.49
N TYR A 81 8.58 -18.16 3.29
CA TYR A 81 7.31 -18.82 3.02
C TYR A 81 6.58 -18.19 1.82
N THR A 82 6.49 -16.86 1.78
CA THR A 82 5.85 -16.12 0.67
C THR A 82 6.52 -16.41 -0.68
N PHE A 83 7.85 -16.49 -0.70
CA PHE A 83 8.61 -16.86 -1.89
C PHE A 83 8.70 -18.38 -2.14
N SER A 84 7.95 -19.19 -1.38
CA SER A 84 7.94 -20.66 -1.47
C SER A 84 9.32 -21.33 -1.28
N PHE A 85 10.27 -20.66 -0.63
CA PHE A 85 11.56 -21.23 -0.24
C PHE A 85 11.45 -22.14 0.98
N ILE A 86 10.58 -21.77 1.91
CA ILE A 86 10.41 -22.46 3.19
C ILE A 86 8.97 -22.95 3.27
N LYS A 87 8.78 -24.24 3.58
CA LYS A 87 7.44 -24.85 3.70
C LYS A 87 6.67 -24.40 4.95
N PHE A 88 7.35 -23.71 5.87
CA PHE A 88 6.84 -23.38 7.21
C PHE A 88 6.91 -21.88 7.45
N PRO A 89 5.82 -21.25 7.93
CA PRO A 89 5.75 -19.80 8.11
C PRO A 89 6.49 -19.29 9.35
N SER A 90 6.83 -20.15 10.31
CA SER A 90 7.63 -19.76 11.48
C SER A 90 8.59 -20.85 11.91
N TRP A 91 9.71 -20.44 12.51
CA TRP A 91 10.74 -21.34 13.03
C TRP A 91 10.19 -22.28 14.13
N LEU A 92 9.15 -21.84 14.85
CA LEU A 92 8.46 -22.64 15.86
C LEU A 92 7.76 -23.87 15.25
N PHE A 93 7.21 -23.74 14.04
CA PHE A 93 6.60 -24.87 13.35
C PHE A 93 7.65 -25.90 12.91
N LEU A 94 8.85 -25.44 12.55
CA LEU A 94 9.98 -26.30 12.21
C LEU A 94 10.41 -27.16 13.41
N ILE A 95 10.45 -26.59 14.61
CA ILE A 95 10.75 -27.32 15.86
C ILE A 95 9.63 -28.30 16.22
N SER A 96 8.37 -27.91 16.01
CA SER A 96 7.22 -28.75 16.32
C SER A 96 7.08 -29.96 15.40
N GLY A 97 7.67 -29.91 14.20
CA GLY A 97 7.54 -30.97 13.21
C GLY A 97 6.12 -31.11 12.63
N THR A 98 5.28 -30.07 12.72
CA THR A 98 3.88 -30.09 12.30
C THR A 98 3.57 -28.98 11.30
N ARG A 99 2.71 -29.28 10.31
CA ARG A 99 2.19 -28.31 9.32
C ARG A 99 0.72 -27.98 9.61
N LEU A 100 0.31 -26.74 9.34
CA LEU A 100 -1.08 -26.30 9.41
C LEU A 100 -1.70 -26.38 8.02
N GLU A 101 -2.68 -27.25 7.84
CA GLU A 101 -3.46 -27.36 6.59
C GLU A 101 -4.93 -27.02 6.87
N MET A 102 -5.56 -26.33 5.92
CA MET A 102 -7.02 -26.19 5.86
C MET A 102 -7.59 -27.51 5.32
N LEU A 103 -8.65 -28.02 5.93
CA LEU A 103 -9.24 -29.30 5.55
C LEU A 103 -10.18 -29.07 4.36
N ASN A 104 -9.86 -29.62 3.18
CA ASN A 104 -10.75 -29.65 2.03
C ASN A 104 -11.27 -31.07 1.76
N CYS A 105 -12.49 -31.20 1.24
CA CYS A 105 -13.12 -32.50 0.97
C CYS A 105 -12.38 -33.31 -0.12
N ASP A 106 -11.66 -32.63 -1.01
CA ASP A 106 -10.83 -33.23 -2.06
C ASP A 106 -9.51 -33.84 -1.53
N ASP A 107 -9.13 -33.54 -0.28
CA ASP A 107 -7.89 -34.05 0.32
C ASP A 107 -7.99 -35.54 0.67
N PHE A 108 -9.21 -36.08 0.84
CA PHE A 108 -9.43 -37.52 1.04
C PHE A 108 -9.09 -38.34 -0.21
N ALA A 109 -9.35 -37.82 -1.42
CA ALA A 109 -9.11 -38.54 -2.68
C ALA A 109 -7.64 -38.47 -3.16
N LYS A 110 -6.92 -37.39 -2.84
CA LYS A 110 -5.51 -37.21 -3.25
C LYS A 110 -4.52 -37.99 -2.38
N ILE A 111 -4.95 -38.45 -1.21
CA ILE A 111 -4.17 -39.32 -0.31
C ILE A 111 -3.92 -40.69 -0.95
N GLU A 112 -4.82 -41.18 -1.81
CA GLU A 112 -4.68 -42.49 -2.47
C GLU A 112 -3.76 -42.45 -3.71
N LEU A 113 -3.64 -41.31 -4.40
CA LEU A 113 -2.93 -41.22 -5.70
C LEU A 113 -1.43 -40.90 -5.58
N ASN A 114 -0.97 -40.24 -4.52
CA ASN A 114 0.41 -39.74 -4.43
C ASN A 114 1.38 -40.67 -3.68
N LYS A 115 1.40 -41.93 -4.10
CA LYS A 115 2.38 -42.96 -3.70
C LYS A 115 3.77 -42.79 -4.38
N GLY A 116 4.20 -41.55 -4.65
CA GLY A 116 5.39 -41.24 -5.46
C GLY A 116 6.32 -40.20 -4.83
N ARG A 117 7.40 -40.67 -4.21
CA ARG A 117 8.46 -39.88 -3.55
C ARG A 117 9.54 -39.43 -4.56
N LYS A 118 10.18 -38.26 -4.38
CA LYS A 118 11.65 -38.06 -4.50
C LYS A 118 12.16 -36.65 -4.09
N ASN A 119 13.38 -36.65 -3.58
CA ASN A 119 14.13 -35.58 -2.92
C ASN A 119 14.46 -34.37 -3.82
N LYS A 120 14.43 -33.14 -3.26
CA LYS A 120 15.01 -31.92 -3.87
C LYS A 120 15.71 -31.07 -2.81
N PHE A 121 17.00 -31.33 -2.56
CA PHE A 121 17.86 -30.47 -1.73
C PHE A 121 18.86 -29.64 -2.57
N ASN A 122 19.04 -29.95 -3.86
CA ASN A 122 19.85 -29.15 -4.82
C ASN A 122 19.07 -28.03 -5.55
N SER A 123 17.89 -27.66 -5.06
CA SER A 123 17.04 -26.62 -5.68
C SER A 123 17.10 -25.27 -4.95
N PHE A 124 17.73 -25.21 -3.77
CA PHE A 124 17.68 -24.04 -2.90
C PHE A 124 18.75 -23.00 -3.26
N LEU A 125 19.98 -23.45 -3.49
CA LEU A 125 21.12 -22.58 -3.82
C LEU A 125 20.98 -21.92 -5.20
N SER A 126 20.49 -22.65 -6.20
CA SER A 126 20.23 -22.14 -7.56
C SER A 126 19.09 -21.11 -7.60
N ARG A 127 18.11 -21.21 -6.69
CA ARG A 127 17.03 -20.24 -6.56
C ARG A 127 17.44 -18.98 -5.78
N CYS A 128 18.29 -19.12 -4.77
CA CYS A 128 18.93 -17.97 -4.12
C CYS A 128 19.83 -17.18 -5.09
N LEU A 129 20.58 -17.87 -5.94
CA LEU A 129 21.38 -17.23 -6.98
C LEU A 129 20.50 -16.52 -8.03
N GLN A 130 19.37 -17.10 -8.43
CA GLN A 130 18.40 -16.42 -9.30
C GLN A 130 17.80 -15.14 -8.68
N LEU A 131 17.59 -15.09 -7.36
CA LEU A 131 17.18 -13.88 -6.64
C LEU A 131 18.29 -12.84 -6.59
N LEU A 132 19.53 -13.26 -6.37
CA LEU A 132 20.70 -12.39 -6.41
C LEU A 132 20.87 -11.73 -7.79
N PHE A 133 20.55 -12.46 -8.87
CA PHE A 133 20.52 -11.93 -10.24
C PHE A 133 19.26 -11.10 -10.57
N TRP A 134 18.19 -11.16 -9.77
CA TRP A 134 16.96 -10.35 -9.95
C TRP A 134 17.02 -8.98 -9.24
N LEU A 135 17.79 -8.89 -8.16
CA LEU A 135 17.99 -7.66 -7.36
C LEU A 135 18.46 -6.44 -8.19
N PRO A 136 19.41 -6.55 -9.15
CA PRO A 136 19.84 -5.41 -9.95
C PRO A 136 18.71 -4.80 -10.80
N SER A 137 17.80 -5.64 -11.31
CA SER A 137 16.67 -5.19 -12.14
C SER A 137 15.60 -4.47 -11.33
N THR A 138 15.35 -4.91 -10.09
CA THR A 138 14.40 -4.24 -9.19
C THR A 138 14.97 -2.98 -8.56
N ILE A 139 16.27 -2.97 -8.24
CA ILE A 139 16.94 -1.79 -7.68
C ILE A 139 16.93 -0.64 -8.69
N GLY A 140 17.17 -0.92 -9.98
CA GLY A 140 17.07 0.09 -11.02
C GLY A 140 15.68 0.73 -11.13
N ARG A 141 14.61 -0.07 -10.97
CA ARG A 141 13.22 0.43 -10.99
C ARG A 141 12.85 1.24 -9.75
N ILE A 142 13.35 0.83 -8.58
CA ILE A 142 13.12 1.58 -7.33
C ILE A 142 13.91 2.89 -7.37
N LEU A 143 15.14 2.85 -7.90
CA LEU A 143 15.99 4.02 -8.04
C LEU A 143 15.42 4.99 -9.08
N SER A 144 14.89 4.50 -10.21
CA SER A 144 14.21 5.38 -11.17
C SER A 144 12.95 6.01 -10.60
N LEU A 145 12.18 5.28 -9.79
CA LEU A 145 11.02 5.81 -9.09
C LEU A 145 11.42 6.83 -8.01
N ALA A 146 12.51 6.59 -7.29
CA ALA A 146 13.07 7.52 -6.32
C ALA A 146 13.58 8.81 -6.99
N LEU A 147 14.28 8.70 -8.12
CA LEU A 147 14.73 9.85 -8.90
C LEU A 147 13.55 10.66 -9.45
N PHE A 148 12.53 9.99 -9.99
CA PHE A 148 11.30 10.65 -10.42
C PHE A 148 10.63 11.39 -9.26
N LEU A 149 10.57 10.78 -8.08
CA LEU A 149 9.97 11.39 -6.89
C LEU A 149 10.76 12.60 -6.42
N ILE A 150 12.09 12.56 -6.47
CA ILE A 150 12.95 13.72 -6.17
C ILE A 150 12.70 14.84 -7.18
N GLN A 151 12.61 14.52 -8.47
CA GLN A 151 12.34 15.51 -9.51
C GLN A 151 10.94 16.11 -9.39
N PHE A 152 9.95 15.30 -9.02
CA PHE A 152 8.61 15.76 -8.69
C PHE A 152 8.61 16.69 -7.47
N LEU A 153 9.36 16.35 -6.42
CA LEU A 153 9.52 17.23 -5.26
C LEU A 153 10.20 18.53 -5.65
N GLU A 154 11.23 18.49 -6.48
CA GLU A 154 11.93 19.69 -6.95
C GLU A 154 10.99 20.61 -7.76
N ILE A 155 10.17 20.04 -8.64
CA ILE A 155 9.10 20.75 -9.35
C ILE A 155 8.11 21.35 -8.35
N CYS A 156 7.65 20.56 -7.38
CA CYS A 156 6.75 21.07 -6.35
C CYS A 156 7.37 22.21 -5.56
N TYR A 157 8.65 22.14 -5.20
CA TYR A 157 9.35 23.20 -4.46
C TYR A 157 9.66 24.44 -5.32
N LYS A 158 9.83 24.29 -6.64
CA LYS A 158 10.10 25.39 -7.58
C LYS A 158 8.83 26.08 -8.10
N ASP A 159 7.73 25.35 -8.24
CA ASP A 159 6.45 25.89 -8.69
C ASP A 159 5.72 26.67 -7.58
N GLU A 160 4.93 27.68 -7.97
CA GLU A 160 4.02 28.41 -7.08
C GLU A 160 3.06 27.48 -6.32
N PHE A 161 2.83 26.26 -6.83
CA PHE A 161 2.07 25.22 -6.16
C PHE A 161 2.69 24.79 -4.83
N GLY A 162 4.02 24.65 -4.71
CA GLY A 162 4.64 24.32 -3.42
C GLY A 162 4.56 25.46 -2.42
N ILE A 163 4.62 26.71 -2.89
CA ILE A 163 4.38 27.90 -2.06
C ILE A 163 2.93 27.91 -1.60
N PHE A 164 1.98 27.60 -2.48
CA PHE A 164 0.56 27.42 -2.14
C PHE A 164 0.35 26.31 -1.10
N LEU A 165 0.94 25.13 -1.29
CA LEU A 165 0.85 23.98 -0.37
C LEU A 165 1.50 24.27 0.99
N ASN A 166 2.70 24.88 1.02
CA ASN A 166 3.31 25.30 2.28
C ASN A 166 2.48 26.39 2.98
N LYS A 167 1.84 27.28 2.23
CA LYS A 167 0.92 28.28 2.78
C LYS A 167 -0.38 27.64 3.30
N LEU A 168 -0.82 26.51 2.75
CA LEU A 168 -1.93 25.70 3.28
C LEU A 168 -1.55 24.90 4.53
N ILE A 169 -0.33 24.36 4.57
CA ILE A 169 0.13 23.46 5.63
C ILE A 169 0.65 24.25 6.85
N ASN A 170 1.40 25.33 6.61
CA ASN A 170 2.00 26.16 7.66
C ASN A 170 1.21 27.46 7.92
N GLY A 171 0.29 27.83 7.03
CA GLY A 171 -0.60 28.97 7.24
C GLY A 171 -1.74 28.58 8.15
N ASN A 172 -1.79 29.22 9.31
CA ASN A 172 -2.97 29.27 10.18
C ASN A 172 -4.25 29.30 9.35
N ASN A 173 -5.27 28.57 9.83
CA ASN A 173 -6.65 28.43 9.32
C ASN A 173 -7.40 29.77 9.14
N LYS A 174 -6.80 30.77 8.50
CA LYS A 174 -7.52 31.87 7.89
C LYS A 174 -7.97 31.30 6.57
N LEU A 175 -9.21 30.81 6.60
CA LEU A 175 -10.07 30.52 5.46
C LEU A 175 -9.44 31.12 4.20
N ILE A 176 -8.97 30.23 3.32
CA ILE A 176 -8.60 30.59 1.97
C ILE A 176 -9.85 31.29 1.44
N ASN A 177 -9.83 32.63 1.44
CA ASN A 177 -10.70 33.37 0.57
C ASN A 177 -10.07 33.05 -0.78
N PHE A 178 -10.52 31.96 -1.39
CA PHE A 178 -10.48 31.86 -2.83
C PHE A 178 -11.04 33.20 -3.24
N GLU A 179 -10.19 34.10 -3.77
CA GLU A 179 -10.71 35.24 -4.50
C GLU A 179 -11.72 34.62 -5.43
N GLU A 180 -13.00 34.86 -5.11
CA GLU A 180 -14.09 34.32 -5.89
C GLU A 180 -13.74 34.77 -7.29
N PHE A 181 -13.33 33.80 -8.11
CA PHE A 181 -13.20 33.99 -9.53
C PHE A 181 -14.41 34.81 -9.91
N PRO A 182 -14.31 35.98 -10.56
CA PRO A 182 -15.46 36.84 -10.79
C PRO A 182 -16.46 36.06 -11.64
N LEU A 183 -17.32 35.32 -10.94
CA LEU A 183 -18.41 34.57 -11.46
C LEU A 183 -19.43 35.65 -11.61
N ASN A 184 -19.39 36.32 -12.76
CA ASN A 184 -20.57 36.95 -13.29
C ASN A 184 -21.60 35.83 -13.41
N LYS A 185 -22.38 35.66 -12.33
CA LYS A 185 -23.48 34.72 -12.25
C LYS A 185 -24.37 35.12 -13.42
N LEU A 186 -24.60 34.17 -14.32
CA LEU A 186 -25.43 34.42 -15.50
C LEU A 186 -26.75 35.08 -15.08
N PRO A 187 -27.30 35.98 -15.89
CA PRO A 187 -28.71 36.34 -15.75
C PRO A 187 -29.55 35.06 -15.79
N VAL A 188 -30.49 34.92 -14.86
CA VAL A 188 -31.29 33.70 -14.59
C VAL A 188 -31.87 33.09 -15.87
N ASN A 189 -32.24 33.92 -16.84
CA ASN A 189 -32.77 33.51 -18.15
C ASN A 189 -31.79 32.64 -18.95
N GLN A 190 -30.49 32.96 -18.98
CA GLN A 190 -29.51 32.20 -19.75
C GLN A 190 -29.16 30.86 -19.08
N GLN A 191 -29.24 30.77 -17.75
CA GLN A 191 -29.04 29.51 -17.02
C GLN A 191 -30.10 28.47 -17.36
N SER A 192 -31.34 28.91 -17.61
CA SER A 192 -32.43 28.02 -18.02
C SER A 192 -32.21 27.41 -19.41
N LEU A 193 -31.66 28.19 -20.35
CA LEU A 193 -31.33 27.75 -21.71
C LEU A 193 -30.22 26.69 -21.72
N CYS A 194 -29.21 26.84 -20.87
CA CYS A 194 -28.12 25.86 -20.71
C CYS A 194 -28.65 24.48 -20.29
N ARG A 195 -29.61 24.45 -19.34
CA ARG A 195 -30.24 23.21 -18.84
C ARG A 195 -31.18 22.55 -19.85
N ALA A 196 -31.77 23.33 -20.75
CA ALA A 196 -32.75 22.85 -21.73
C ALA A 196 -32.15 22.29 -23.04
N GLY A 197 -30.84 22.05 -23.10
CA GLY A 197 -30.18 21.57 -24.33
C GLY A 197 -30.11 22.60 -25.46
N LYS A 198 -30.37 23.88 -25.15
CA LYS A 198 -30.37 24.98 -26.13
C LYS A 198 -29.06 25.77 -26.08
N CYS A 199 -28.68 26.36 -27.20
CA CYS A 199 -27.51 27.22 -27.31
C CYS A 199 -27.79 28.58 -26.64
N PRO A 200 -26.94 29.05 -25.71
CA PRO A 200 -27.12 30.36 -25.06
C PRO A 200 -26.96 31.57 -26.00
N ILE A 201 -26.36 31.39 -27.18
CA ILE A 201 -26.13 32.47 -28.16
C ILE A 201 -27.33 32.63 -29.10
N CYS A 202 -27.82 31.52 -29.69
CA CYS A 202 -28.91 31.57 -30.67
C CYS A 202 -30.28 31.15 -30.11
N GLY A 203 -30.35 30.61 -28.89
CA GLY A 203 -31.58 30.16 -28.25
C GLY A 203 -32.22 28.90 -28.85
N GLN A 204 -31.67 28.35 -29.93
CA GLN A 204 -32.16 27.14 -30.58
C GLN A 204 -31.51 25.88 -30.00
N ILE A 205 -32.04 24.70 -30.37
CA ILE A 205 -31.40 23.41 -30.08
C ILE A 205 -30.00 23.41 -30.70
N ARG A 206 -29.01 22.84 -29.98
CA ARG A 206 -27.61 22.90 -30.40
C ARG A 206 -27.39 22.05 -31.65
N ASN A 207 -26.99 22.71 -32.74
CA ASN A 207 -26.48 22.05 -33.94
C ASN A 207 -24.95 22.10 -33.89
N GLU A 208 -24.29 20.94 -34.06
CA GLU A 208 -22.84 20.78 -33.90
C GLU A 208 -22.36 21.25 -32.52
N GLU A 209 -22.56 20.42 -31.50
CA GLU A 209 -22.22 20.77 -30.11
C GLU A 209 -20.72 21.04 -29.94
N ALA A 210 -20.39 22.14 -29.27
CA ALA A 210 -19.03 22.49 -28.92
C ALA A 210 -18.97 23.01 -27.48
N VAL A 211 -17.98 22.53 -26.72
CA VAL A 211 -17.69 22.98 -25.36
C VAL A 211 -16.60 24.04 -25.41
N LEU A 212 -16.76 25.09 -24.62
CA LEU A 212 -15.67 26.03 -24.35
C LEU A 212 -14.94 25.62 -23.07
N SER A 213 -13.70 25.13 -23.22
CA SER A 213 -12.94 24.47 -22.14
C SER A 213 -12.73 25.33 -20.90
N ILE A 214 -12.58 26.66 -21.04
CA ILE A 214 -12.40 27.56 -19.89
C ILE A 214 -13.64 27.63 -19.01
N SER A 215 -14.82 27.64 -19.63
CA SER A 215 -16.08 27.95 -18.93
C SER A 215 -16.97 26.73 -18.71
N GLY A 216 -16.73 25.64 -19.44
CA GLY A 216 -17.53 24.42 -19.38
C GLY A 216 -18.92 24.51 -20.03
N TYR A 217 -19.27 25.63 -20.66
CA TYR A 217 -20.56 25.80 -21.35
C TYR A 217 -20.56 25.22 -22.76
N ILE A 218 -21.72 24.71 -23.17
CA ILE A 218 -21.94 24.07 -24.47
C ILE A 218 -22.75 25.00 -25.38
N PHE A 219 -22.24 25.22 -26.59
CA PHE A 219 -22.80 26.07 -27.63
C PHE A 219 -22.88 25.31 -28.96
N CYS A 220 -23.49 25.91 -29.98
CA CYS A 220 -23.26 25.48 -31.36
C CYS A 220 -21.85 25.92 -31.79
N TYR A 221 -21.10 25.05 -32.47
CA TYR A 221 -19.74 25.31 -32.94
C TYR A 221 -19.65 26.62 -33.74
N SER A 222 -20.53 26.81 -34.72
CA SER A 222 -20.55 28.03 -35.55
C SER A 222 -20.84 29.31 -34.75
N CYS A 223 -21.66 29.21 -33.69
CA CYS A 223 -22.01 30.37 -32.86
C CYS A 223 -20.83 30.79 -31.98
N ILE A 224 -20.23 29.84 -31.25
CA ILE A 224 -19.15 30.16 -30.32
C ILE A 224 -17.87 30.55 -31.05
N TYR A 225 -17.56 29.93 -32.19
CA TYR A 225 -16.42 30.27 -33.02
C TYR A 225 -16.48 31.73 -33.51
N LYS A 226 -17.64 32.16 -34.02
CA LYS A 226 -17.86 33.55 -34.45
C LYS A 226 -17.75 34.52 -33.27
N PHE A 227 -18.33 34.20 -32.12
CA PHE A 227 -18.32 35.08 -30.95
C PHE A 227 -16.92 35.28 -30.39
N ILE A 228 -16.14 34.20 -30.23
CA ILE A 228 -14.78 34.27 -29.70
C ILE A 228 -13.86 34.99 -30.69
N LYS A 229 -14.00 34.77 -32.00
CA LYS A 229 -13.21 35.48 -33.00
C LYS A 229 -13.41 36.99 -32.97
N LEU A 230 -14.61 37.46 -32.59
CA LEU A 230 -14.93 38.90 -32.50
C LEU A 230 -14.57 39.50 -31.14
N ASN A 231 -14.89 38.80 -30.05
CA ASN A 231 -14.86 39.38 -28.70
C ASN A 231 -13.72 38.86 -27.82
N GLY A 232 -13.05 37.75 -28.20
CA GLY A 232 -11.95 37.16 -27.42
C GLY A 232 -12.34 36.70 -26.01
N ARG A 233 -13.62 36.42 -25.77
CA ARG A 233 -14.15 36.08 -24.44
C ARG A 233 -15.37 35.17 -24.52
N CYS A 234 -15.63 34.47 -23.42
CA CYS A 234 -16.82 33.65 -23.25
C CYS A 234 -18.08 34.56 -23.20
N PRO A 235 -19.15 34.26 -23.96
CA PRO A 235 -20.40 35.03 -23.94
C PRO A 235 -21.14 34.95 -22.60
N VAL A 236 -20.86 33.91 -21.82
CA VAL A 236 -21.59 33.56 -20.61
C VAL A 236 -20.87 34.03 -19.35
N THR A 237 -19.59 33.68 -19.21
CA THR A 237 -18.79 34.01 -18.03
C THR A 237 -17.92 35.24 -18.23
N SER A 238 -17.87 35.81 -19.44
CA SER A 238 -16.95 36.91 -19.80
C SER A 238 -15.46 36.61 -19.59
N LEU A 239 -15.10 35.34 -19.37
CA LEU A 239 -13.71 34.90 -19.24
C LEU A 239 -12.96 35.06 -20.56
N PRO A 240 -11.69 35.51 -20.55
CA PRO A 240 -10.89 35.62 -21.77
C PRO A 240 -10.75 34.26 -22.43
N ALA A 241 -11.08 34.14 -23.71
CA ALA A 241 -11.13 32.86 -24.41
C ALA A 241 -10.56 32.98 -25.83
N SER A 242 -9.82 31.95 -26.23
CA SER A 242 -9.21 31.77 -27.53
C SER A 242 -9.90 30.66 -28.34
N ILE A 243 -9.66 30.64 -29.64
CA ILE A 243 -10.27 29.65 -30.55
C ILE A 243 -9.80 28.22 -30.22
N ASN A 244 -8.58 28.07 -29.68
CA ASN A 244 -7.97 26.77 -29.35
C ASN A 244 -8.69 26.05 -28.20
N GLU A 245 -9.46 26.76 -27.38
CA GLU A 245 -10.20 26.16 -26.26
C GLU A 245 -11.59 25.66 -26.66
N ILE A 246 -11.98 25.86 -27.92
CA ILE A 246 -13.25 25.34 -28.46
C ILE A 246 -13.04 23.87 -28.84
N ILE A 247 -13.72 22.97 -28.13
CA ILE A 247 -13.69 21.54 -28.39
C ILE A 247 -15.02 21.12 -29.00
N LYS A 248 -15.00 20.59 -30.22
CA LYS A 248 -16.17 20.04 -30.88
C LYS A 248 -16.51 18.67 -30.26
N ILE A 249 -17.77 18.48 -29.88
CA ILE A 249 -18.28 17.20 -29.40
C ILE A 249 -18.83 16.45 -30.62
N TYR A 250 -18.32 15.24 -30.84
CA TYR A 250 -18.87 14.30 -31.81
C TYR A 250 -19.80 13.34 -31.07
N ARG A 251 -21.03 13.21 -31.56
CA ARG A 251 -22.04 12.29 -31.03
C ARG A 251 -22.53 11.38 -32.14
#